data_AF-A0A4Y2WM53-F1
#
_entry.id   AF-A0A4Y2WM53-F1
#
_cell.length_a   1.000
_cell.length_b   1.000
_cell.length_c   1.000
_cell.angle_alpha   90.00
_cell.angle_beta   90.00
_cell.angle_gamma   90.00
#
_symmetry.space_group_name_H-M   'P 1'
#
loop_
_entity.id
_entity.type
_entity.pdbx_description
1 polymer ?
#
loop_
_entity_poly.entity_id
_entity_poly.type
_entity_poly.pdbx_seq_one_letter_code
_entity_poly.pdbx_strand_id
1 'polypeptide(L)' 'MGGTKQLPPIENKILLIPATELAEKIRKRQLSCEEVMKAYIERAKQVHPYINAAVDERYEDALKDAQTSKKFLASV' A
#
# COMPACT_ATOMS: atom_id res chain seq x y z
N MET A 1 11.01 -31.51 8.18
CA MET A 1 11.06 -30.23 7.44
C MET A 1 9.80 -29.47 7.76
N GLY A 2 9.88 -28.41 8.56
CA GLY A 2 8.72 -27.56 8.85
C GLY A 2 8.27 -26.88 7.55
N GLY A 3 7.06 -27.15 7.09
CA GLY A 3 6.52 -26.51 5.90
C GLY A 3 6.51 -25.00 6.08
N THR A 4 7.21 -24.27 5.22
CA THR A 4 7.15 -22.81 5.19
C THR A 4 5.70 -22.42 4.98
N LYS A 5 5.12 -21.73 5.95
CA LYS A 5 3.73 -21.26 5.89
C LYS A 5 3.60 -20.36 4.66
N GLN A 6 2.89 -20.84 3.64
CA GLN A 6 2.79 -20.11 2.38
C GLN A 6 2.04 -18.80 2.59
N LEU A 7 2.57 -17.73 2.02
CA LEU A 7 1.93 -16.42 2.07
C LEU A 7 0.64 -16.43 1.24
N PRO A 8 -0.39 -15.67 1.66
CA PRO A 8 -1.59 -15.53 0.85
C PRO A 8 -1.24 -14.96 -0.53
N PRO A 9 -1.94 -15.39 -1.61
CA PRO A 9 -1.71 -14.87 -2.95
C PRO A 9 -1.94 -13.36 -3.00
N ILE A 10 -1.32 -12.69 -3.98
CA ILE A 10 -1.51 -11.25 -4.20
C ILE A 10 -2.76 -11.09 -5.06
N GLU A 11 -3.84 -10.57 -4.46
CA GLU A 11 -5.10 -10.33 -5.17
C GLU A 11 -5.13 -8.93 -5.81
N ASN A 12 -4.44 -7.97 -5.19
CA ASN A 12 -4.48 -6.57 -5.60
C ASN A 12 -3.37 -6.24 -6.59
N LYS A 13 -3.74 -5.96 -7.85
CA LYS A 13 -2.78 -5.65 -8.93
C LYS A 13 -1.93 -4.41 -8.65
N ILE A 14 -2.42 -3.49 -7.82
CA ILE A 14 -1.69 -2.28 -7.39
C ILE A 14 -0.35 -2.65 -6.75
N LEU A 15 -0.29 -3.77 -6.03
CA LEU A 15 0.90 -4.25 -5.33
C LEU A 15 1.99 -4.75 -6.28
N LEU A 16 1.65 -5.01 -7.54
CA LEU A 16 2.55 -5.48 -8.58
C LEU A 16 3.09 -4.34 -9.46
N ILE A 17 2.57 -3.13 -9.29
CA ILE A 17 2.95 -1.96 -10.11
C ILE A 17 4.19 -1.31 -9.48
N PRO A 18 5.22 -0.93 -10.28
CA PRO A 18 6.38 -0.22 -9.76
C PRO A 18 6.03 1.20 -9.29
N ALA A 19 6.82 1.73 -8.36
CA ALA A 19 6.58 3.04 -7.75
C ALA A 19 6.51 4.20 -8.76
N THR A 20 7.31 4.13 -9.83
CA THR A 20 7.31 5.11 -10.92
C THR A 20 5.98 5.14 -11.67
N GLU A 21 5.45 3.97 -12.03
CA GLU A 21 4.14 3.85 -12.67
C GLU A 21 3.00 4.24 -11.74
N LEU A 22 3.08 3.92 -10.44
CA LEU A 22 2.11 4.39 -9.45
C LEU A 22 2.09 5.93 -9.39
N ALA A 23 3.26 6.57 -9.32
CA ALA A 23 3.36 8.02 -9.30
C ALA A 23 2.79 8.66 -10.58
N GLU A 24 3.03 8.06 -11.74
CA GLU A 24 2.41 8.51 -12.99
C GLU A 24 0.89 8.36 -12.98
N LYS A 25 0.36 7.22 -12.55
CA LYS A 25 -1.09 6.97 -12.47
C LYS A 25 -1.79 7.94 -11.51
N ILE A 26 -1.13 8.25 -10.41
CA ILE A 26 -1.59 9.26 -9.43
C ILE A 26 -1.62 10.65 -10.08
N ARG A 27 -0.55 11.07 -10.78
CA ARG A 27 -0.51 12.35 -11.51
C ARG A 27 -1.57 12.43 -12.60
N LYS A 28 -1.83 11.32 -13.30
CA LYS A 28 -2.87 11.17 -14.32
C LYS A 28 -4.29 11.05 -13.71
N ARG A 29 -4.44 11.12 -12.38
CA ARG A 29 -5.71 10.97 -11.63
C ARG A 29 -6.44 9.64 -11.90
N GLN A 30 -5.72 8.62 -12.34
CA GLN A 30 -6.26 7.28 -12.61
C GLN A 30 -6.32 6.41 -11.35
N LEU A 31 -5.56 6.78 -10.32
CA LEU A 31 -5.46 6.05 -9.06
C LEU A 31 -5.33 7.06 -7.92
N SER A 32 -6.00 6.83 -6.78
CA SER A 32 -5.87 7.71 -5.63
C SER A 32 -4.76 7.24 -4.66
N CYS A 33 -4.06 8.18 -4.02
CA CYS A 33 -3.08 7.85 -2.97
C CYS A 33 -3.71 7.05 -1.83
N GLU A 34 -4.98 7.32 -1.51
CA GLU A 34 -5.72 6.59 -0.48
C GLU A 34 -5.97 5.13 -0.85
N GLU A 35 -6.37 4.84 -2.10
CA GLU A 35 -6.55 3.46 -2.57
C GLU A 35 -5.23 2.69 -2.56
N VAL A 36 -4.14 3.34 -2.97
CA VAL A 36 -2.80 2.74 -2.89
C VAL A 36 -2.47 2.36 -1.46
N MET A 37 -2.58 3.31 -0.54
CA MET A 37 -2.25 3.05 0.87
C MET A 37 -3.13 1.96 1.48
N LYS A 38 -4.44 1.97 1.21
CA LYS A 38 -5.35 0.91 1.67
C LYS A 38 -4.90 -0.48 1.17
N ALA A 39 -4.59 -0.61 -0.11
CA ALA A 39 -4.13 -1.87 -0.69
C ALA A 39 -2.82 -2.39 -0.04
N TYR A 40 -1.87 -1.49 0.25
CA TYR A 40 -0.63 -1.85 0.93
C TYR A 40 -0.85 -2.21 2.41
N ILE A 41 -1.71 -1.48 3.12
CA ILE A 41 -2.05 -1.76 4.52
C ILE A 41 -2.74 -3.11 4.66
N GLU A 42 -3.72 -3.41 3.82
CA GLU A 42 -4.39 -4.71 3.81
C GLU A 42 -3.41 -5.85 3.57
N ARG A 43 -2.50 -5.68 2.60
CA ARG A 43 -1.46 -6.69 2.33
C ARG A 43 -0.52 -6.86 3.52
N ALA A 44 -0.10 -5.75 4.15
CA ALA A 44 0.77 -5.78 5.32
C ALA A 44 0.09 -6.56 6.45
N LYS A 45 -1.19 -6.29 6.76
CA LYS A 45 -1.95 -7.01 7.78
C LYS A 45 -2.11 -8.50 7.48
N GLN A 46 -2.32 -8.87 6.22
CA GLN A 46 -2.40 -10.28 5.81
C GLN A 46 -1.08 -11.03 5.97
N VAL A 47 0.04 -10.36 5.69
CA VAL A 47 1.37 -10.98 5.65
C VAL A 47 2.09 -10.91 7.01
N HIS A 48 1.79 -9.90 7.82
CA HIS A 48 2.45 -9.65 9.10
C HIS A 48 2.45 -10.87 10.05
N PRO A 49 1.36 -11.65 10.22
CA PRO A 49 1.36 -12.85 11.07
C PRO A 49 2.29 -13.99 10.58
N TYR A 50 2.79 -13.90 9.34
CA TYR A 50 3.67 -14.92 8.74
C TYR A 50 5.14 -14.54 8.84
N ILE A 51 5.46 -13.26 8.64
CA ILE A 51 6.85 -12.77 8.58
C ILE A 51 7.24 -11.89 9.77
N ASN A 52 6.27 -11.41 10.55
CA ASN A 52 6.44 -10.51 11.68
C ASN A 52 7.36 -9.30 11.38
N ALA A 53 7.17 -8.66 10.22
CA ALA A 53 8.11 -7.66 9.69
C ALA A 53 7.93 -6.23 10.22
N ALA A 54 6.82 -5.93 10.89
CA ALA A 54 6.49 -4.58 11.35
C ALA A 54 6.19 -4.63 12.84
N VAL A 55 6.92 -3.87 13.66
CA VAL A 55 6.70 -3.87 15.13
C VAL A 55 5.58 -2.91 15.53
N ASP A 56 5.34 -1.88 14.71
CA ASP A 56 4.39 -0.81 14.98
C ASP A 56 3.52 -0.52 13.74
N GLU A 57 2.22 -0.30 13.96
CA GLU A 57 1.20 -0.20 12.93
C GLU A 57 0.71 1.25 12.78
N ARG A 58 1.53 2.11 12.16
CA ARG A 58 1.18 3.52 11.87
C ARG A 58 0.25 3.69 10.65
N TYR A 59 -0.75 2.82 10.52
CA TYR A 59 -1.62 2.77 9.34
C TYR A 59 -2.60 3.95 9.25
N GLU A 60 -3.13 4.43 10.38
CA GLU A 60 -4.04 5.57 10.39
C GLU A 60 -3.36 6.87 10.00
N ASP A 61 -2.16 7.12 10.53
CA ASP A 61 -1.33 8.26 10.14
C ASP A 61 -0.99 8.21 8.65
N ALA A 62 -0.62 7.03 8.15
CA ALA A 62 -0.28 6.85 6.75
C ALA A 62 -1.47 7.13 5.81
N LEU A 63 -2.70 6.84 6.24
CA LEU A 63 -3.92 7.23 5.51
C LEU A 63 -4.16 8.75 5.55
N LYS A 64 -3.94 9.40 6.70
CA LYS A 64 -4.05 10.88 6.82
C LYS A 64 -3.01 11.59 5.96
N ASP A 65 -1.79 11.07 5.89
CA ASP A 65 -0.71 11.61 5.06
C ASP A 65 -1.04 11.47 3.57
N ALA A 66 -1.65 10.34 3.16
CA ALA A 66 -2.11 10.15 1.79
C ALA A 66 -3.24 11.11 1.39
N GLN A 67 -4.19 11.36 2.30
CA GLN A 67 -5.24 12.37 2.12
C GLN A 67 -4.66 13.77 1.96
N THR A 68 -3.63 14.10 2.74
CA THR A 68 -2.97 15.40 2.69
C THR A 68 -2.14 15.54 1.40
N SER A 69 -1.45 14.47 0.98
CA SER A 69 -0.65 14.44 -0.26
C SER A 69 -1.48 14.66 -1.52
N LYS A 70 -2.75 14.23 -1.54
CA LYS A 70 -3.70 14.57 -2.62
C LYS A 70 -3.87 16.08 -2.79
N LYS A 71 -3.87 16.85 -1.70
CA LYS A 71 -4.00 18.31 -1.73
C LYS A 71 -2.78 18.98 -2.36
N PHE A 72 -1.58 18.46 -2.09
CA PHE A 72 -0.34 18.96 -2.70
C PHE A 72 -0.30 18.74 -4.21
N LEU A 73 -0.76 17.58 -4.70
CA LEU A 73 -0.84 17.30 -6.15
C LEU A 73 -1.89 18.15 -6.88
N ALA A 74 -2.87 18.71 -6.17
CA ALA A 74 -3.85 19.62 -6.76
C ALA A 74 -3.35 21.07 -6.87
N SER A 75 -2.20 21.39 -6.27
CA SER A 75 -1.64 22.75 -6.19
C SER A 75 -0.50 23.02 -7.19
N VAL A 76 -0.29 22.13 -8.17
CA VAL A 76 0.74 22.26 -9.23
C VAL A 76 0.09 22.35 -10.60
#